data_AF-A0A2E0DWL9-F1
#
_entry.id   AF-A0A2E0DWL9-F1
#
_cell.length_a   1.000
_cell.length_b   1.000
_cell.length_c   1.000
_cell.angle_alpha   90.00
_cell.angle_beta   90.00
_cell.angle_gamma   90.00
#
_symmetry.space_group_name_H-M   'P 1'
#
loop_
_entity.id
_entity.type
_entity.pdbx_description
1 polymer ?
#
loop_
_entity_poly.entity_id
_entity_poly.type
_entity_poly.pdbx_seq_one_letter_code
_entity_poly.pdbx_strand_id
1 'polypeptide(L)'
;MTDQTPRRRAGGREARRAAREESTAVSTPYLIRTIPPYEIMSEEGLEIIENNADIILEEVGIDFRDYPSSLALFKSAGATIDGERVRFPKGMCREIVTKSAPSSYTQHARNPSNNVQIGGDATVLVPAYGSPFAFDLDNGRRYANIEDFRNFVKLAYMSPHLHHSGGTIVEPVDIPVSKRHLDMVYSHLKYSD
;
A
#
# COMPACT_ATOMS: atom_id res chain seq x y z
N MET A 1 -9.60 -47.12 55.11
CA MET A 1 -9.51 -45.65 55.04
C MET A 1 -8.19 -45.29 54.39
N THR A 2 -8.20 -45.04 53.08
CA THR A 2 -7.09 -44.44 52.36
C THR A 2 -7.71 -43.37 51.46
N ASP A 3 -7.47 -42.13 51.86
CA ASP A 3 -8.03 -40.90 51.33
C ASP A 3 -7.38 -40.58 49.97
N GLN A 4 -8.17 -40.47 48.91
CA GLN A 4 -7.70 -40.02 47.59
C GLN A 4 -8.02 -38.54 47.43
N THR A 5 -7.03 -37.69 47.59
CA THR A 5 -7.15 -36.26 47.31
C THR A 5 -7.29 -36.03 45.80
N PRO A 6 -8.30 -35.28 45.31
CA PRO A 6 -8.43 -35.01 43.89
C PRO A 6 -7.44 -33.90 43.46
N ARG A 7 -6.51 -34.26 42.57
CA ARG A 7 -5.58 -33.31 41.93
C ARG A 7 -6.34 -32.36 41.00
N ARG A 8 -6.55 -31.13 41.47
CA ARG A 8 -7.16 -30.01 40.74
C ARG A 8 -6.23 -29.58 39.57
N ARG A 9 -6.64 -29.84 38.32
CA ARG A 9 -5.98 -29.35 37.09
C ARG A 9 -6.21 -27.85 36.93
N ALA A 10 -5.43 -27.02 37.64
CA ALA A 10 -5.32 -25.59 37.41
C ALA A 10 -4.06 -25.34 36.55
N GLY A 11 -4.22 -25.09 35.26
CA GLY A 11 -3.09 -24.80 34.36
C GLY A 11 -3.50 -24.60 32.91
N GLY A 12 -4.65 -25.16 32.50
CA GLY A 12 -5.10 -25.04 31.11
C GLY A 12 -5.54 -23.64 30.68
N ARG A 13 -5.87 -22.71 31.60
CA ARG A 13 -6.20 -21.31 31.24
C ARG A 13 -4.97 -20.45 31.05
N GLU A 14 -3.99 -20.56 31.96
CA GLU A 14 -2.73 -19.83 31.85
C GLU A 14 -1.90 -20.34 30.67
N ALA A 15 -1.82 -21.64 30.43
CA ALA A 15 -1.17 -22.20 29.25
C ALA A 15 -1.82 -21.72 27.94
N ARG A 16 -3.15 -21.59 27.90
CA ARG A 16 -3.88 -21.02 26.76
C ARG A 16 -3.68 -19.51 26.61
N ARG A 17 -3.39 -18.79 27.69
CA ARG A 17 -3.07 -17.35 27.66
C ARG A 17 -1.63 -17.13 27.19
N ALA A 18 -0.68 -17.86 27.74
CA ALA A 18 0.72 -17.83 27.34
C ALA A 18 0.90 -18.24 25.87
N ALA A 19 0.22 -19.30 25.41
CA ALA A 19 0.24 -19.69 24.00
C ALA A 19 -0.38 -18.63 23.07
N ARG A 20 -1.32 -17.81 23.56
CA ARG A 20 -1.87 -16.65 22.81
C ARG A 20 -0.94 -15.45 22.80
N GLU A 21 -0.21 -15.23 23.89
CA GLU A 21 0.83 -14.20 24.01
C GLU A 21 2.09 -14.57 23.19
N GLU A 22 2.42 -15.86 23.05
CA GLU A 22 3.43 -16.37 22.11
C GLU A 22 2.94 -16.37 20.65
N SER A 23 1.64 -16.58 20.42
CA SER A 23 1.05 -16.57 19.06
C SER A 23 0.67 -15.19 18.56
N THR A 24 0.96 -14.11 19.30
CA THR A 24 0.97 -12.77 18.70
C THR A 24 2.11 -12.79 17.69
N ALA A 25 1.77 -13.12 16.45
CA ALA A 25 2.70 -13.14 15.32
C ALA A 25 3.49 -11.83 15.39
N VAL A 26 4.76 -11.94 15.76
CA VAL A 26 5.67 -10.82 15.74
C VAL A 26 5.67 -10.36 14.28
N SER A 27 5.01 -9.24 14.00
CA SER A 27 5.01 -8.65 12.68
C SER A 27 6.47 -8.43 12.32
N THR A 28 6.94 -9.12 11.28
CA THR A 28 8.30 -8.90 10.79
C THR A 28 8.33 -7.48 10.24
N PRO A 29 9.36 -6.67 10.55
CA PRO A 29 9.52 -5.39 9.86
C PRO A 29 9.62 -5.62 8.35
N TYR A 30 9.36 -4.56 7.58
CA TYR A 30 9.58 -4.55 6.13
C TYR A 30 10.97 -5.08 5.76
N LEU A 31 11.06 -5.67 4.56
CA LEU A 31 12.29 -6.32 4.13
C LEU A 31 13.35 -5.27 3.80
N ILE A 32 14.60 -5.55 4.17
CA ILE A 32 15.78 -4.85 3.67
C ILE A 32 16.50 -5.79 2.71
N ARG A 33 16.59 -5.40 1.44
CA ARG A 33 17.33 -6.18 0.44
C ARG A 33 18.80 -6.24 0.83
N THR A 34 19.35 -7.46 0.89
CA THR A 34 20.79 -7.73 1.06
C THR A 34 21.45 -8.14 -0.25
N ILE A 35 20.67 -8.17 -1.34
CA ILE A 35 21.11 -8.48 -2.69
C ILE A 35 20.92 -7.24 -3.58
N PRO A 36 21.81 -7.04 -4.57
CA PRO A 36 21.66 -5.95 -5.53
C PRO A 36 20.41 -6.15 -6.40
N PRO A 37 19.79 -5.07 -6.90
CA PRO A 37 18.80 -5.15 -7.97
C PRO A 37 19.37 -5.86 -9.21
N TYR A 38 18.52 -6.56 -9.94
CA TYR A 38 18.90 -7.16 -11.21
C TYR A 38 18.65 -6.18 -12.35
N GLU A 39 19.72 -5.71 -12.99
CA GLU A 39 19.65 -4.77 -14.11
C GLU A 39 19.44 -5.53 -15.43
N ILE A 40 18.39 -5.16 -16.17
CA ILE A 40 18.01 -5.80 -17.44
C ILE A 40 18.42 -4.96 -18.67
N MET A 41 19.02 -3.79 -18.47
CA MET A 41 19.29 -2.81 -19.51
C MET A 41 20.67 -2.19 -19.30
N SER A 42 21.37 -1.86 -20.38
CA SER A 42 22.61 -1.08 -20.34
C SER A 42 22.33 0.40 -20.08
N GLU A 43 23.36 1.15 -19.68
CA GLU A 43 23.27 2.61 -19.50
C GLU A 43 22.78 3.32 -20.76
N GLU A 44 23.32 2.97 -21.94
CA GLU A 44 22.88 3.51 -23.23
C GLU A 44 21.38 3.25 -23.47
N GLY A 45 20.88 2.07 -23.08
CA GLY A 45 19.46 1.75 -23.18
C GLY A 45 18.58 2.62 -22.26
N LEU A 46 19.05 2.86 -21.03
CA LEU A 46 18.37 3.75 -20.09
C LEU A 46 18.31 5.19 -20.62
N GLU A 47 19.43 5.71 -21.12
CA GLU A 47 19.51 7.05 -21.73
C GLU A 47 18.53 7.20 -22.91
N ILE A 48 18.40 6.17 -23.76
CA ILE A 48 17.44 6.18 -24.88
C ILE A 48 16.00 6.28 -24.37
N ILE A 49 15.63 5.49 -23.36
CA ILE A 49 14.27 5.54 -22.79
C ILE A 49 13.99 6.91 -22.18
N GLU A 50 14.94 7.42 -21.40
CA GLU A 50 14.83 8.71 -20.74
C GLU A 50 14.68 9.87 -21.73
N ASN A 51 15.52 9.91 -22.77
CA ASN A 51 15.44 10.92 -23.82
C ASN A 51 14.12 10.86 -24.59
N ASN A 52 13.64 9.65 -24.90
CA ASN A 52 12.37 9.46 -25.59
C ASN A 52 11.17 9.85 -24.71
N ALA A 53 11.24 9.61 -23.40
CA ALA A 53 10.22 10.08 -22.46
C ALA A 53 10.16 11.62 -22.41
N ASP A 54 11.31 12.29 -22.37
CA ASP A 54 11.39 13.76 -22.44
C ASP A 54 10.83 14.30 -23.76
N ILE A 55 11.10 13.64 -24.90
CA ILE A 55 10.50 13.99 -26.20
C ILE A 55 8.97 13.85 -26.17
N ILE A 56 8.44 12.74 -25.62
CA ILE A 56 6.99 12.56 -25.50
C ILE A 56 6.37 13.67 -24.65
N LEU A 57 6.99 14.03 -23.52
CA LEU A 57 6.48 15.08 -22.64
C LEU A 57 6.48 16.48 -23.31
N GLU A 58 7.46 16.77 -24.15
CA GLU A 58 7.58 18.04 -24.88
C GLU A 58 6.69 18.09 -26.13
N GLU A 59 6.79 17.08 -27.00
CA GLU A 59 6.18 17.05 -28.34
C GLU A 59 4.78 16.43 -28.38
N VAL A 60 4.39 15.65 -27.39
CA VAL A 60 3.02 15.12 -27.27
C VAL A 60 2.30 15.75 -26.09
N GLY A 61 2.91 15.73 -24.91
CA GLY A 61 2.35 16.23 -23.65
C GLY A 61 1.30 15.31 -23.01
N ILE A 62 0.73 15.76 -21.90
CA ILE A 62 -0.25 15.03 -21.07
C ILE A 62 -1.49 15.90 -20.87
N ASP A 63 -2.69 15.32 -21.00
CA ASP A 63 -3.94 16.00 -20.67
C ASP A 63 -4.16 16.04 -19.15
N PHE A 64 -4.44 17.23 -18.62
CA PHE A 64 -4.91 17.42 -17.24
C PHE A 64 -6.35 17.93 -17.28
N ARG A 65 -7.29 16.98 -17.25
CA ARG A 65 -8.71 17.21 -17.49
C ARG A 65 -9.47 17.58 -16.23
N ASP A 66 -10.48 18.42 -16.38
CA ASP A 66 -11.42 18.81 -15.33
C ASP A 66 -10.74 19.35 -14.04
N TYR A 67 -9.51 19.85 -14.15
CA TYR A 67 -8.74 20.39 -13.03
C TYR A 67 -7.95 21.67 -13.40
N PRO A 68 -8.65 22.82 -13.60
CA PRO A 68 -8.01 24.04 -14.11
C PRO A 68 -6.84 24.57 -13.24
N SER A 69 -6.86 24.30 -11.94
CA SER A 69 -5.78 24.72 -11.03
C SER A 69 -4.44 24.04 -11.34
N SER A 70 -4.42 22.79 -11.83
CA SER A 70 -3.15 22.17 -12.25
C SER A 70 -2.56 22.83 -13.48
N LEU A 71 -3.39 23.27 -14.43
CA LEU A 71 -2.91 23.97 -15.63
C LEU A 71 -2.18 25.27 -15.25
N ALA A 72 -2.72 26.01 -14.27
CA ALA A 72 -2.09 27.21 -13.74
C ALA A 72 -0.74 26.89 -13.07
N LEU A 73 -0.67 25.81 -12.28
CA LEU A 73 0.57 25.37 -11.64
C LEU A 73 1.64 25.01 -12.67
N PHE A 74 1.30 24.20 -13.67
CA PHE A 74 2.26 23.82 -14.72
C PHE A 74 2.74 25.01 -15.54
N LYS A 75 1.82 25.91 -15.92
CA LYS A 75 2.18 27.15 -16.61
C LYS A 75 3.14 28.00 -15.80
N SER A 76 2.91 28.14 -14.50
CA SER A 76 3.79 28.89 -13.59
C SER A 76 5.17 28.25 -13.44
N ALA A 77 5.25 26.93 -13.58
CA ALA A 77 6.49 26.18 -13.55
C ALA A 77 7.23 26.15 -14.89
N GLY A 78 6.67 26.76 -15.96
CA GLY A 78 7.31 26.89 -17.27
C GLY A 78 6.81 25.93 -18.35
N ALA A 79 5.77 25.14 -18.08
CA ALA A 79 5.14 24.29 -19.09
C ALA A 79 4.31 25.12 -20.08
N THR A 80 4.17 24.62 -21.30
CA THR A 80 3.25 25.18 -22.30
C THR A 80 1.89 24.50 -22.19
N ILE A 81 0.82 25.29 -22.26
CA ILE A 81 -0.56 24.81 -22.12
C ILE A 81 -1.34 25.08 -23.41
N ASP A 82 -1.98 24.05 -23.94
CA ASP A 82 -2.90 24.12 -25.09
C ASP A 82 -4.24 23.45 -24.73
N GLY A 83 -5.26 24.26 -24.41
CA GLY A 83 -6.48 23.75 -23.78
C GLY A 83 -6.18 23.06 -22.45
N GLU A 84 -6.41 21.76 -22.37
CA GLU A 84 -6.10 20.91 -21.21
C GLU A 84 -4.79 20.12 -21.37
N ARG A 85 -4.12 20.23 -22.54
CA ARG A 85 -2.84 19.58 -22.82
C ARG A 85 -1.70 20.38 -22.21
N VAL A 86 -0.88 19.71 -21.41
CA VAL A 86 0.35 20.25 -20.82
C VAL A 86 1.57 19.65 -21.53
N ARG A 87 2.48 20.51 -22.00
CA ARG A 87 3.76 20.13 -22.62
C ARG A 87 4.91 20.64 -21.79
N PHE A 88 5.85 19.76 -21.49
CA PHE A 88 6.93 20.02 -20.54
C PHE A 88 8.24 20.21 -21.32
N PRO A 89 8.97 21.32 -21.14
CA PRO A 89 10.34 21.43 -21.66
C PRO A 89 11.19 20.25 -21.21
N LYS A 90 12.10 19.77 -22.07
CA LYS A 90 13.00 18.66 -21.75
C LYS A 90 13.72 18.90 -20.42
N GLY A 91 13.75 17.88 -19.57
CA GLY A 91 14.42 17.94 -18.27
C GLY A 91 13.63 18.66 -17.15
N MET A 92 12.55 19.40 -17.45
CA MET A 92 11.76 20.10 -16.43
C MET A 92 11.26 19.15 -15.32
N CYS A 93 10.63 18.04 -15.71
CA CYS A 93 10.08 17.07 -14.76
C CYS A 93 11.19 16.43 -13.91
N ARG A 94 12.30 16.03 -14.54
CA ARG A 94 13.47 15.47 -13.84
C ARG A 94 14.03 16.47 -12.83
N GLU A 95 14.22 17.73 -13.24
CA GLU A 95 14.73 18.78 -12.37
C GLU A 95 13.85 18.99 -11.14
N ILE A 96 12.52 19.06 -11.33
CA ILE A 96 11.57 19.22 -10.22
C ILE A 96 11.67 18.02 -9.26
N VAL A 97 11.62 16.80 -9.78
CA VAL A 97 11.65 15.57 -8.97
C VAL A 97 12.98 15.48 -8.21
N THR A 98 14.12 15.62 -8.89
CA THR A 98 15.44 15.51 -8.26
C THR A 98 15.68 16.58 -7.20
N LYS A 99 15.16 17.80 -7.37
CA LYS A 99 15.34 18.88 -6.40
C LYS A 99 14.44 18.78 -5.18
N SER A 100 13.25 18.21 -5.31
CA SER A 100 12.19 18.35 -4.30
C SER A 100 11.67 17.06 -3.70
N ALA A 101 11.80 15.92 -4.39
CA ALA A 101 11.30 14.65 -3.91
C ALA A 101 12.37 13.93 -3.05
N PRO A 102 12.02 13.48 -1.83
CA PRO A 102 12.95 12.68 -1.03
C PRO A 102 13.16 11.30 -1.67
N SER A 103 14.41 10.82 -1.70
CA SER A 103 14.73 9.48 -2.18
C SER A 103 14.28 8.36 -1.23
N SER A 104 14.00 8.72 0.03
CA SER A 104 13.37 7.84 1.01
C SER A 104 12.59 8.62 2.07
N TYR A 105 11.54 8.02 2.62
CA TYR A 105 10.77 8.58 3.74
C TYR A 105 10.17 7.48 4.60
N THR A 106 9.77 7.83 5.83
CA THR A 106 9.03 6.92 6.72
C THR A 106 7.53 7.10 6.51
N GLN A 107 6.84 6.03 6.17
CA GLN A 107 5.39 5.97 6.26
C GLN A 107 5.02 5.49 7.67
N HIS A 108 4.33 6.37 8.40
CA HIS A 108 4.00 6.13 9.80
C HIS A 108 2.71 5.32 9.96
N ALA A 109 2.78 4.28 10.80
CA ALA A 109 1.66 3.48 11.26
C ALA A 109 1.10 4.02 12.58
N ARG A 110 -0.11 3.61 12.96
CA ARG A 110 -0.72 3.99 14.24
C ARG A 110 0.03 3.33 15.40
N ASN A 111 0.48 2.10 15.20
CA ASN A 111 1.49 1.47 16.04
C ASN A 111 2.89 1.73 15.45
N PRO A 112 3.75 2.55 16.09
CA PRO A 112 5.06 2.89 15.54
C PRO A 112 5.99 1.71 15.29
N SER A 113 5.76 0.53 15.90
CA SER A 113 6.52 -0.68 15.59
C SER A 113 6.31 -1.16 14.15
N ASN A 114 5.22 -0.74 13.51
CA ASN A 114 4.85 -1.08 12.15
C ASN A 114 5.15 0.04 11.15
N ASN A 115 5.91 1.07 11.56
CA ASN A 115 6.40 2.08 10.60
C ASN A 115 7.22 1.39 9.51
N VAL A 116 7.08 1.86 8.27
CA VAL A 116 7.82 1.34 7.12
C VAL A 116 8.64 2.43 6.44
N GLN A 117 9.79 2.05 5.90
CA GLN A 117 10.56 2.92 5.01
C GLN A 117 10.12 2.71 3.56
N ILE A 118 9.88 3.80 2.85
CA ILE A 118 9.66 3.82 1.41
C ILE A 118 10.94 4.34 0.76
N GLY A 119 11.51 3.57 -0.17
CA GLY A 119 12.76 3.90 -0.87
C GLY A 119 14.01 3.22 -0.32
N GLY A 120 15.12 3.36 -1.06
CA GLY A 120 16.39 2.67 -0.78
C GLY A 120 16.29 1.15 -0.98
N ASP A 121 16.84 0.38 -0.05
CA ASP A 121 16.80 -1.09 -0.08
C ASP A 121 15.57 -1.69 0.60
N ALA A 122 14.63 -0.85 1.07
CA ALA A 122 13.39 -1.31 1.66
C ALA A 122 12.46 -1.95 0.61
N THR A 123 11.79 -3.03 0.98
CA THR A 123 10.70 -3.64 0.20
C THR A 123 9.48 -3.83 1.12
N VAL A 124 8.41 -3.09 0.81
CA VAL A 124 7.15 -3.09 1.56
C VAL A 124 6.09 -3.84 0.75
N LEU A 125 5.70 -5.01 1.23
CA LEU A 125 4.62 -5.81 0.65
C LEU A 125 3.25 -5.38 1.19
N VAL A 126 2.28 -5.21 0.28
CA VAL A 126 0.92 -4.76 0.56
C VAL A 126 -0.10 -5.68 -0.14
N PRO A 127 -1.36 -5.74 0.34
CA PRO A 127 -2.42 -6.48 -0.35
C PRO A 127 -2.73 -5.95 -1.75
N ALA A 128 -3.53 -6.71 -2.50
CA ALA A 128 -4.12 -6.27 -3.77
C ALA A 128 -4.94 -4.97 -3.61
N TYR A 129 -5.23 -4.29 -4.72
CA TYR A 129 -5.98 -3.02 -4.71
C TYR A 129 -6.97 -2.94 -5.90
N GLY A 130 -8.22 -2.55 -5.64
CA GLY A 130 -9.22 -2.15 -6.63
C GLY A 130 -10.18 -3.24 -7.11
N SER A 131 -10.03 -4.48 -6.65
CA SER A 131 -10.87 -5.60 -7.12
C SER A 131 -12.34 -5.42 -6.72
N PRO A 132 -13.32 -5.44 -7.66
CA PRO A 132 -14.73 -5.35 -7.30
C PRO A 132 -15.37 -6.69 -6.92
N PHE A 133 -14.65 -7.78 -7.11
CA PHE A 133 -15.12 -9.14 -6.83
C PHE A 133 -14.27 -9.79 -5.74
N ALA A 134 -14.92 -10.56 -4.89
CA ALA A 134 -14.29 -11.52 -3.99
C ALA A 134 -14.53 -12.94 -4.50
N PHE A 135 -13.65 -13.85 -4.11
CA PHE A 135 -13.80 -15.29 -4.31
C PHE A 135 -13.53 -16.00 -2.99
N ASP A 136 -14.46 -16.84 -2.57
CA ASP A 136 -14.28 -17.76 -1.43
C ASP A 136 -14.79 -19.17 -1.80
N LEU A 137 -14.44 -20.17 -0.97
CA LEU A 137 -14.77 -21.58 -1.25
C LEU A 137 -16.27 -21.89 -1.08
N ASP A 138 -16.99 -21.09 -0.29
CA ASP A 138 -18.38 -21.36 0.08
C ASP A 138 -19.37 -20.73 -0.92
N ASN A 139 -19.03 -19.56 -1.46
CA ASN A 139 -19.89 -18.70 -2.26
C ASN A 139 -19.35 -18.45 -3.67
N GLY A 140 -18.12 -18.89 -3.98
CA GLY A 140 -17.48 -18.69 -5.27
C GLY A 140 -17.22 -17.20 -5.58
N ARG A 141 -17.20 -16.85 -6.87
CA ARG A 141 -16.98 -15.46 -7.31
C ARG A 141 -18.26 -14.63 -7.18
N ARG A 142 -18.18 -13.52 -6.45
CA ARG A 142 -19.29 -12.59 -6.23
C ARG A 142 -18.78 -11.17 -6.07
N TYR A 143 -19.68 -10.20 -6.14
CA TYR A 143 -19.32 -8.84 -5.71
C TYR A 143 -18.91 -8.86 -4.24
N ALA A 144 -17.89 -8.07 -3.93
CA ALA A 144 -17.41 -7.95 -2.57
C ALA A 144 -18.30 -7.00 -1.75
N ASN A 145 -18.33 -7.23 -0.45
CA ASN A 145 -19.04 -6.41 0.53
C ASN A 145 -18.08 -5.91 1.61
N ILE A 146 -18.57 -5.11 2.56
CA ILE A 146 -17.74 -4.57 3.65
C ILE A 146 -17.15 -5.65 4.54
N GLU A 147 -17.79 -6.81 4.68
CA GLU A 147 -17.22 -7.90 5.47
C GLU A 147 -16.05 -8.57 4.75
N ASP A 148 -16.10 -8.70 3.42
CA ASP A 148 -14.94 -9.13 2.64
C ASP A 148 -13.76 -8.17 2.82
N PHE A 149 -14.03 -6.85 2.76
CA PHE A 149 -13.02 -5.83 3.02
C PHE A 149 -12.38 -5.99 4.39
N ARG A 150 -13.21 -6.11 5.44
CA ARG A 150 -12.74 -6.30 6.82
C ARG A 150 -11.95 -7.58 6.98
N ASN A 151 -12.37 -8.66 6.33
CA ASN A 151 -11.67 -9.93 6.37
C ASN A 151 -10.30 -9.83 5.70
N PHE A 152 -10.18 -9.17 4.55
CA PHE A 152 -8.88 -8.92 3.95
C PHE A 152 -7.97 -8.01 4.79
N VAL A 153 -8.51 -7.00 5.46
CA VAL A 153 -7.73 -6.18 6.42
C VAL A 153 -7.22 -7.04 7.58
N LYS A 154 -8.07 -7.87 8.18
CA LYS A 154 -7.68 -8.79 9.27
C LYS A 154 -6.63 -9.80 8.79
N LEU A 155 -6.79 -10.35 7.59
CA LEU A 155 -5.83 -11.28 6.99
C LEU A 155 -4.49 -10.60 6.71
N ALA A 156 -4.51 -9.35 6.22
CA ALA A 156 -3.29 -8.55 6.03
C ALA A 156 -2.57 -8.31 7.36
N TYR A 157 -3.31 -7.93 8.41
CA TYR A 157 -2.76 -7.74 9.76
C TYR A 157 -2.18 -9.03 10.36
N MET A 158 -2.84 -10.17 10.14
CA MET A 158 -2.37 -11.46 10.65
C MET A 158 -1.18 -12.03 9.86
N SER A 159 -0.91 -11.53 8.66
CA SER A 159 0.17 -12.03 7.81
C SER A 159 1.51 -11.48 8.28
N PRO A 160 2.51 -12.33 8.61
CA PRO A 160 3.84 -11.88 8.98
C PRO A 160 4.65 -11.32 7.79
N HIS A 161 4.09 -11.36 6.58
CA HIS A 161 4.74 -11.00 5.32
C HIS A 161 4.09 -9.79 4.62
N LEU A 162 3.03 -9.23 5.20
CA LEU A 162 2.41 -8.00 4.70
C LEU A 162 2.68 -6.90 5.72
N HIS A 163 3.29 -5.81 5.27
CA HIS A 163 3.87 -4.79 6.16
C HIS A 163 3.01 -3.52 6.22
N HIS A 164 1.99 -3.44 5.38
CA HIS A 164 1.06 -2.33 5.32
C HIS A 164 -0.33 -2.85 4.92
N SER A 165 -1.37 -2.30 5.55
CA SER A 165 -2.74 -2.80 5.44
C SER A 165 -3.35 -2.64 4.04
N GLY A 166 -2.83 -1.71 3.23
CA GLY A 166 -3.27 -1.47 1.85
C GLY A 166 -4.17 -0.24 1.74
N GLY A 167 -5.13 -0.29 0.82
CA GLY A 167 -6.15 0.77 0.65
C GLY A 167 -7.47 0.17 0.20
N THR A 168 -7.84 0.32 -1.07
CA THR A 168 -9.04 -0.34 -1.58
C THR A 168 -8.78 -1.83 -1.82
N ILE A 169 -8.58 -2.63 -0.77
CA ILE A 169 -8.17 -4.04 -0.94
C ILE A 169 -9.18 -4.83 -1.78
N VAL A 170 -10.46 -4.50 -1.60
CA VAL A 170 -11.59 -4.95 -2.42
C VAL A 170 -12.67 -3.86 -2.39
N GLU A 171 -13.57 -3.79 -3.37
CA GLU A 171 -14.61 -2.76 -3.41
C GLU A 171 -15.89 -3.23 -2.66
N PRO A 172 -16.29 -2.59 -1.55
CA PRO A 172 -17.51 -2.98 -0.82
C PRO A 172 -18.76 -2.40 -1.49
N VAL A 173 -19.41 -3.19 -2.35
CA VAL A 173 -20.53 -2.70 -3.17
C VAL A 173 -21.84 -2.54 -2.41
N ASP A 174 -21.94 -3.11 -1.20
CA ASP A 174 -23.09 -3.02 -0.30
C ASP A 174 -23.18 -1.66 0.43
N ILE A 175 -22.16 -0.81 0.30
CA ILE A 175 -22.16 0.56 0.82
C ILE A 175 -22.28 1.57 -0.33
N PRO A 176 -23.11 2.62 -0.21
CA PRO A 176 -23.21 3.67 -1.23
C PRO A 176 -21.84 4.23 -1.63
N VAL A 177 -21.63 4.43 -2.93
CA VAL A 177 -20.36 4.91 -3.52
C VAL A 177 -19.85 6.18 -2.83
N SER A 178 -20.74 7.13 -2.53
CA SER A 178 -20.38 8.39 -1.88
C SER A 178 -19.94 8.26 -0.42
N LYS A 179 -20.08 7.07 0.21
CA LYS A 179 -19.80 6.87 1.64
C LYS A 179 -18.78 5.78 1.93
N ARG A 180 -18.62 4.80 1.05
CA ARG A 180 -17.79 3.60 1.31
C ARG A 180 -16.34 3.88 1.71
N HIS A 181 -15.76 4.98 1.23
CA HIS A 181 -14.41 5.39 1.64
C HIS A 181 -14.29 5.62 3.16
N LEU A 182 -15.36 6.07 3.82
CA LEU A 182 -15.40 6.26 5.27
C LEU A 182 -15.27 4.91 6.01
N ASP A 183 -16.05 3.92 5.58
CA ASP A 183 -16.03 2.57 6.17
C ASP A 183 -14.73 1.82 5.86
N MET A 184 -14.15 2.03 4.67
CA MET A 184 -12.88 1.43 4.25
C MET A 184 -11.72 1.95 5.10
N VAL A 185 -11.57 3.27 5.22
CA VAL A 185 -10.53 3.88 6.06
C VAL A 185 -10.72 3.50 7.52
N TYR A 186 -11.96 3.54 8.04
CA TYR A 186 -12.25 3.08 9.39
C TYR A 186 -11.83 1.63 9.62
N SER A 187 -12.09 0.75 8.64
CA SER A 187 -11.77 -0.67 8.75
C SER A 187 -10.25 -0.91 8.85
N HIS A 188 -9.42 -0.20 8.07
CA HIS A 188 -7.96 -0.25 8.25
C HIS A 188 -7.54 0.18 9.64
N LEU A 189 -8.06 1.31 10.14
CA LEU A 189 -7.71 1.83 11.46
C LEU A 189 -8.15 0.92 12.61
N LYS A 190 -9.31 0.25 12.44
CA LYS A 190 -9.96 -0.56 13.46
C LYS A 190 -9.42 -1.99 13.54
N TYR A 191 -9.11 -2.58 12.39
CA TYR A 191 -8.75 -4.00 12.28
C TYR A 191 -7.26 -4.23 11.95
N SER A 192 -6.46 -3.18 11.86
CA SER A 192 -5.00 -3.18 11.67
C SER A 192 -4.39 -1.98 12.42
N ASP A 193 -3.06 -1.87 12.51
CA ASP A 193 -2.36 -0.85 13.30
C ASP A 193 -1.07 -0.31 12.68
#